data_AF-X1UCH3-F1
#
_entry.id   AF-X1UCH3-F1
#
_cell.length_a   1.000
_cell.length_b   1.000
_cell.length_c   1.000
_cell.angle_alpha   90.00
_cell.angle_beta   90.00
_cell.angle_gamma   90.00
#
_symmetry.space_group_name_H-M   'P 1'
#
loop_
_entity.id
_entity.type
_entity.pdbx_description
1 polymer ?
#
loop_
_entity_poly.entity_id
_entity_poly.type
_entity_poly.pdbx_seq_one_letter_code
_entity_poly.pdbx_strand_id
1 'polypeptide(L)'
;MYFIFFCNEMNETKMKLKKIIPLKGAQIPQFEADILQELENQLKKEFTLVHEVKGDTTMGFTVENKRVTGIGLQDCGLTSLPDTIGNLKSLQTLLLDGNQLTTLPESIANLSS
;
A
#
# COMPACT_ATOMS: atom_id res chain seq x y z
N MET A 1 16.52 10.88 -24.96
CA MET A 1 15.31 11.34 -24.25
C MET A 1 15.02 10.30 -23.19
N TYR A 2 14.93 10.71 -21.92
CA TYR A 2 14.81 9.90 -20.69
C TYR A 2 16.08 9.20 -20.19
N PHE A 3 16.97 9.98 -19.59
CA PHE A 3 17.87 9.53 -18.53
C PHE A 3 18.07 10.70 -17.57
N ILE A 4 17.39 10.69 -16.43
CA ILE A 4 17.88 11.40 -15.24
C ILE A 4 17.60 10.48 -14.05
N PHE A 5 18.54 9.56 -13.84
CA PHE A 5 18.77 8.92 -12.55
C PHE A 5 19.77 9.81 -11.79
N PHE A 6 19.67 9.79 -10.45
CA PHE A 6 20.52 10.49 -9.49
C PHE A 6 20.33 11.99 -9.33
N CYS A 7 19.37 12.34 -8.47
CA CYS A 7 19.66 13.29 -7.40
C CYS A 7 18.66 13.07 -6.25
N ASN A 8 19.19 12.95 -5.02
CA ASN A 8 18.55 13.40 -3.77
C ASN A 8 18.02 12.34 -2.77
N GLU A 9 18.73 11.23 -2.54
CA GLU A 9 18.36 10.24 -1.52
C GLU A 9 18.34 10.78 -0.06
N MET A 10 19.02 11.90 0.26
CA MET A 10 19.06 12.41 1.65
C MET A 10 18.01 13.47 2.01
N ASN A 11 17.31 14.08 1.05
CA ASN A 11 16.20 15.02 1.30
C ASN A 11 14.81 14.42 1.00
N GLU A 12 14.75 13.28 0.31
CA GLU A 12 13.50 12.58 -0.01
C GLU A 12 12.81 12.00 1.22
N THR A 13 13.54 11.48 2.21
CA THR A 13 12.93 10.83 3.39
C THR A 13 12.13 11.79 4.27
N LYS A 14 12.56 13.04 4.45
CA LYS A 14 11.80 14.06 5.20
C LYS A 14 10.63 14.67 4.40
N MET A 15 10.70 14.68 3.07
CA MET A 15 9.66 15.26 2.20
C MET A 15 8.58 14.25 1.77
N LYS A 16 8.94 12.96 1.59
CA LYS A 16 8.00 11.86 1.33
C LYS A 16 7.01 11.63 2.47
N LEU A 17 7.41 11.95 3.72
CA LEU A 17 6.54 11.81 4.90
C LEU A 17 5.40 12.83 4.99
N LYS A 18 5.47 13.98 4.29
CA LYS A 18 4.47 15.07 4.41
C LYS A 18 3.72 15.40 3.10
N LYS A 19 4.13 14.80 1.98
CA LYS A 19 3.49 15.05 0.69
C LYS A 19 2.24 14.18 0.57
N ILE A 20 1.07 14.82 0.48
CA ILE A 20 -0.19 14.15 0.18
C ILE A 20 -0.35 14.17 -1.34
N ILE A 21 -0.62 13.01 -1.94
CA ILE A 21 -0.85 12.86 -3.37
C ILE A 21 -2.25 12.31 -3.65
N PRO A 22 -2.86 12.71 -4.79
CA PRO A 22 -4.07 12.08 -5.26
C PRO A 22 -3.74 10.69 -5.83
N LEU A 23 -4.29 9.63 -5.24
CA LEU A 23 -4.22 8.26 -5.75
C LEU A 23 -5.65 7.75 -6.01
N LYS A 24 -5.98 7.49 -7.28
CA LYS A 24 -7.26 6.91 -7.74
C LYS A 24 -8.52 7.59 -7.14
N GLY A 25 -8.47 8.91 -6.91
CA GLY A 25 -9.58 9.71 -6.36
C GLY A 25 -9.50 9.97 -4.85
N ALA A 26 -8.60 9.32 -4.13
CA ALA A 26 -8.32 9.57 -2.72
C ALA A 26 -7.07 10.43 -2.53
N GLN A 27 -6.97 11.18 -1.44
CA GLN A 27 -5.77 11.92 -1.06
C GLN A 27 -5.06 11.13 0.05
N ILE A 28 -3.88 10.58 -0.21
CA ILE A 28 -3.10 9.83 0.80
C ILE A 28 -1.64 10.31 0.85
N PRO A 29 -0.92 10.10 1.96
CA PRO A 29 0.51 10.37 2.02
C PRO A 29 1.28 9.58 0.95
N GLN A 30 2.32 10.19 0.40
CA GLN A 30 3.18 9.59 -0.61
C GLN A 30 3.73 8.23 -0.15
N PHE A 31 4.15 8.11 1.10
CA PHE A 31 4.67 6.85 1.62
C PHE A 31 3.61 5.73 1.61
N GLU A 32 2.32 6.04 1.83
CA GLU A 32 1.23 5.05 1.75
C GLU A 32 1.00 4.65 0.29
N ALA A 33 1.05 5.62 -0.62
CA ALA A 33 0.95 5.37 -2.05
C ALA A 33 2.14 4.54 -2.58
N ASP A 34 3.35 4.76 -2.09
CA ASP A 34 4.54 4.00 -2.48
C ASP A 34 4.36 2.50 -2.14
N ILE A 35 3.79 2.20 -0.95
CA ILE A 35 3.46 0.82 -0.53
C ILE A 35 2.45 0.18 -1.48
N LEU A 36 1.38 0.91 -1.81
CA LEU A 36 0.36 0.41 -2.74
C LEU A 36 0.95 0.21 -4.14
N GLN A 37 1.80 1.12 -4.60
CA GLN A 37 2.45 1.03 -5.91
C GLN A 37 3.41 -0.16 -5.99
N GLU A 38 4.11 -0.48 -4.91
CA GLU A 38 4.98 -1.65 -4.82
C GLU A 38 4.17 -2.95 -4.94
N LEU A 39 3.04 -3.03 -4.25
CA LEU A 39 2.10 -4.16 -4.38
C LEU A 39 1.53 -4.26 -5.80
N GLU A 40 1.13 -3.14 -6.41
CA GLU A 40 0.68 -3.10 -7.81
C GLU A 40 1.76 -3.63 -8.77
N ASN A 41 3.01 -3.20 -8.59
CA ASN A 41 4.14 -3.61 -9.43
C ASN A 41 4.42 -5.10 -9.30
N GLN A 42 4.31 -5.67 -8.09
CA GLN A 42 4.49 -7.09 -7.84
C GLN A 42 3.37 -7.92 -8.50
N LEU A 43 2.13 -7.45 -8.37
CA LEU A 43 0.95 -8.13 -8.92
C LEU A 43 0.76 -7.91 -10.41
N LYS A 44 1.37 -6.87 -10.98
CA LYS A 44 1.07 -6.34 -12.31
C LYS A 44 -0.44 -6.10 -12.51
N LYS A 45 -1.12 -5.70 -11.43
CA LYS A 45 -2.55 -5.39 -11.40
C LYS A 45 -2.74 -4.01 -10.76
N GLU A 46 -3.80 -3.31 -11.13
CA GLU A 46 -4.11 -1.99 -10.60
C GLU A 46 -5.08 -2.03 -9.42
N PHE A 47 -4.73 -1.41 -8.30
CA PHE A 47 -5.62 -1.32 -7.14
C PHE A 47 -6.80 -0.41 -7.46
N THR A 48 -7.97 -0.82 -6.98
CA THR A 48 -9.21 -0.04 -7.13
C THR A 48 -9.58 0.57 -5.80
N LEU A 49 -9.89 1.88 -5.79
CA LEU A 49 -10.43 2.53 -4.60
C LEU A 49 -11.87 2.02 -4.40
N VAL A 50 -12.11 1.32 -3.29
CA VAL A 50 -13.42 0.81 -2.90
C VAL A 50 -13.91 1.55 -1.66
N HIS A 51 -15.23 1.58 -1.45
CA HIS A 51 -15.83 2.21 -0.27
C HIS A 51 -15.68 1.34 0.98
N GLU A 52 -15.59 0.02 0.80
CA GLU A 52 -15.44 -0.95 1.89
C GLU A 52 -14.72 -2.19 1.35
N VAL A 53 -13.70 -2.67 2.05
CA VAL A 53 -13.05 -3.94 1.73
C VAL A 53 -13.88 -5.07 2.35
N LYS A 54 -14.47 -5.93 1.52
CA LYS A 54 -15.23 -7.12 1.94
C LYS A 54 -14.60 -8.39 1.39
N GLY A 55 -15.05 -9.55 1.88
CA GLY A 55 -14.54 -10.86 1.47
C GLY A 55 -14.87 -11.28 0.02
N ASP A 56 -15.49 -10.41 -0.76
CA ASP A 56 -15.69 -10.53 -2.21
C ASP A 56 -14.74 -9.60 -3.01
N THR A 57 -13.97 -8.75 -2.32
CA THR A 57 -13.09 -7.77 -2.94
C THR A 57 -11.78 -8.44 -3.36
N THR A 58 -11.66 -8.79 -4.64
CA THR A 58 -10.44 -9.37 -5.21
C THR A 58 -9.23 -8.46 -5.00
N MET A 59 -9.33 -7.17 -5.38
CA MET A 59 -8.23 -6.24 -5.15
C MET A 59 -8.74 -4.80 -5.01
N GLY A 60 -8.52 -4.21 -3.85
CA GLY A 60 -8.92 -2.84 -3.59
C GLY A 60 -8.38 -2.29 -2.27
N PHE A 61 -8.58 -1.00 -2.08
CA PHE A 61 -8.21 -0.33 -0.84
C PHE A 61 -9.26 0.72 -0.48
N THR A 62 -9.38 1.00 0.81
CA THR A 62 -10.23 2.07 1.34
C THR A 62 -9.36 3.16 1.94
N VAL A 63 -9.82 4.39 1.79
CA VAL A 63 -9.15 5.56 2.37
C VAL A 63 -10.18 6.33 3.19
N GLU A 64 -9.86 6.56 4.45
CA GLU A 64 -10.62 7.44 5.34
C GLU A 64 -9.70 8.50 5.93
N ASN A 65 -10.20 9.73 6.07
CA ASN A 65 -9.43 10.83 6.66
C ASN A 65 -8.03 11.01 6.05
N LYS A 66 -7.92 10.76 4.73
CA LYS A 66 -6.67 10.81 3.97
C LYS A 66 -5.64 9.75 4.38
N ARG A 67 -6.06 8.63 4.95
CA ARG A 67 -5.21 7.49 5.30
C ARG A 67 -5.81 6.19 4.82
N VAL A 68 -4.96 5.24 4.45
CA VAL A 68 -5.40 3.90 4.10
C VAL A 68 -5.90 3.19 5.35
N THR A 69 -7.15 2.76 5.33
CA THR A 69 -7.81 2.05 6.44
C THR A 69 -8.09 0.60 6.14
N GLY A 70 -8.15 0.23 4.87
CA GLY A 70 -8.46 -1.12 4.44
C GLY A 70 -7.69 -1.46 3.18
N ILE A 71 -7.11 -2.65 3.15
CA ILE A 71 -6.50 -3.22 1.95
C ILE A 71 -7.07 -4.62 1.76
N GLY A 72 -7.64 -4.86 0.59
CA GLY A 72 -8.09 -6.17 0.14
C GLY A 72 -7.25 -6.64 -1.03
N LEU A 73 -6.56 -7.75 -0.85
CA LEU A 73 -5.75 -8.42 -1.87
C LEU A 73 -6.10 -9.89 -1.83
N GLN A 74 -7.33 -10.24 -2.20
CA GLN A 74 -7.75 -11.64 -2.25
C GLN A 74 -7.43 -12.27 -3.61
N ASP A 75 -6.96 -13.52 -3.58
CA ASP A 75 -6.63 -14.29 -4.80
C ASP A 75 -5.69 -13.55 -5.77
N CYS A 76 -4.78 -12.73 -5.22
CA CYS A 76 -3.87 -11.93 -6.01
C CYS A 76 -2.59 -12.70 -6.40
N GLY A 77 -2.32 -13.83 -5.75
CA GLY A 77 -1.08 -14.58 -5.97
C GLY A 77 0.14 -13.88 -5.36
N LEU A 78 -0.09 -13.05 -4.32
CA LEU A 78 0.98 -12.35 -3.62
C LEU A 78 1.92 -13.37 -2.95
N THR A 79 3.21 -13.27 -3.20
CA THR A 79 4.24 -14.17 -2.64
C THR A 79 4.91 -13.61 -1.38
N SER A 80 4.91 -12.28 -1.25
CA SER A 80 5.50 -11.53 -0.15
C SER A 80 4.76 -10.20 0.00
N LEU A 81 4.73 -9.64 1.20
CA LEU A 81 4.30 -8.25 1.43
C LEU A 81 5.52 -7.33 1.53
N PRO A 82 5.40 -6.05 1.19
CA PRO A 82 6.46 -5.08 1.40
C PRO A 82 6.71 -4.85 2.89
N ASP A 83 7.98 -4.74 3.29
CA ASP A 83 8.40 -4.48 4.68
C ASP A 83 7.86 -3.16 5.23
N THR A 84 7.38 -2.27 4.38
CA THR A 84 6.79 -0.98 4.74
C THR A 84 5.30 -1.06 5.07
N ILE A 85 4.63 -2.20 4.88
CA ILE A 85 3.18 -2.38 5.16
C ILE A 85 2.84 -2.04 6.62
N GLY A 86 3.75 -2.36 7.56
CA GLY A 86 3.63 -2.03 8.98
C GLY A 86 3.59 -0.54 9.33
N ASN A 87 3.93 0.33 8.38
CA ASN A 87 3.86 1.78 8.56
C ASN A 87 2.45 2.34 8.35
N LEU A 88 1.51 1.53 7.84
CA LEU A 88 0.11 1.91 7.71
C LEU A 88 -0.60 1.87 9.07
N LYS A 89 -0.29 2.85 9.93
CA LYS A 89 -0.82 2.94 11.31
C LYS A 89 -2.33 3.11 11.42
N SER A 90 -3.00 3.48 10.32
CA SER A 90 -4.46 3.60 10.28
C SER A 90 -5.15 2.41 9.63
N LEU A 91 -4.39 1.38 9.22
CA LEU A 91 -4.93 0.17 8.63
C LEU A 91 -5.70 -0.63 9.68
N GLN A 92 -7.00 -0.77 9.46
CA GLN A 92 -7.92 -1.53 10.30
C GLN A 92 -8.22 -2.91 9.70
N THR A 93 -8.30 -2.99 8.36
CA THR A 93 -8.64 -4.22 7.63
C THR A 93 -7.55 -4.59 6.64
N LEU A 94 -7.05 -5.81 6.71
CA LEU A 94 -6.09 -6.36 5.75
C LEU A 94 -6.54 -7.76 5.34
N LEU A 95 -7.13 -7.90 4.15
CA LEU A 95 -7.53 -9.19 3.60
C LEU A 95 -6.46 -9.69 2.62
N LEU A 96 -5.89 -10.85 2.93
CA LEU A 96 -4.81 -11.47 2.14
C LEU A 96 -5.14 -12.93 1.76
N ASP A 97 -6.41 -13.32 1.88
CA ASP A 97 -6.83 -14.70 1.62
C ASP A 97 -6.58 -15.10 0.17
N GLY A 98 -6.26 -16.37 -0.05
CA GLY A 98 -6.01 -16.88 -1.41
C GLY A 98 -4.70 -16.40 -2.04
N ASN A 99 -3.80 -15.81 -1.26
CA ASN A 99 -2.42 -15.54 -1.69
C ASN A 99 -1.47 -16.70 -1.42
N GLN A 100 -0.25 -16.60 -1.98
CA GLN A 100 0.83 -17.56 -1.81
C GLN A 100 1.88 -17.04 -0.83
N LEU A 101 1.43 -16.29 0.19
CA LEU A 101 2.29 -15.72 1.22
C LEU A 101 2.89 -16.86 2.05
N THR A 102 4.20 -17.05 1.91
CA THR A 102 4.95 -18.01 2.73
C THR A 102 5.50 -17.37 4.00
N THR A 103 5.69 -16.05 3.97
CA THR A 103 6.16 -15.24 5.08
C THR A 103 5.39 -13.93 5.15
N LEU A 104 5.31 -13.37 6.36
CA LEU A 104 4.87 -12.01 6.61
C LEU A 104 6.07 -11.18 7.06
N PRO A 105 6.18 -9.91 6.64
CA PRO A 105 7.27 -9.03 7.06
C PRO A 105 7.15 -8.74 8.56
N GLU A 106 8.27 -8.60 9.26
CA GLU A 106 8.27 -8.32 10.70
C GLU A 106 7.52 -7.02 11.04
N SER A 107 7.52 -6.06 10.12
CA SER A 107 6.78 -4.81 10.28
C SER A 107 5.28 -5.00 10.42
N ILE A 108 4.70 -6.14 10.03
CA ILE A 108 3.29 -6.42 10.25
C ILE A 108 2.92 -6.32 11.73
N ALA A 109 3.86 -6.61 12.64
CA ALA A 109 3.68 -6.46 14.08
C ALA A 109 3.54 -4.99 14.51
N ASN A 110 3.94 -4.04 13.66
CA ASN A 110 3.76 -2.60 13.89
C ASN A 110 2.35 -2.12 13.51
N LEU A 111 1.50 -2.95 12.91
CA LEU A 111 0.07 -2.66 12.76
C LEU A 111 -0.59 -2.78 14.14
N SER A 112 -0.57 -1.70 14.90
CA SER A 112 -1.25 -1.61 16.18
C SER A 112 -2.70 -1.18 15.94
N SER A 113 -3.66 -1.99 16.42
CA SER A 113 -5.09 -1.63 16.49
C SER A 113 -5.38 -0.47 17.45
#